data_AF-K3ZNS5-F1
#
_entry.id   AF-K3ZNS5-F1
#
_cell.length_a   1.000
_cell.length_b   1.000
_cell.length_c   1.000
_cell.angle_alpha   90.00
_cell.angle_beta   90.00
_cell.angle_gamma   90.00
#
_symmetry.space_group_name_H-M   'P 1'
#
loop_
_entity.id
_entity.type
_entity.pdbx_description
1 polymer ?
#
loop_
_entity_poly.entity_id
_entity_poly.type
_entity_poly.pdbx_seq_one_letter_code
_entity_poly.pdbx_strand_id
1 'polypeptide(L)'
;MLPSGKVVILLVVCVMTSPHQVISKRPICTRRQKNTILNKCDYFIQQGYPIRLVSRNSPCCAAVRTVPDRNMECVIFLLTRKQQTKYSVEKIRALHRLCELPPPDHQVK
;
A
#
# COMPACT_ATOMS: atom_id res chain seq x y z
N MET A 1 -26.15 -48.14 -45.46
CA MET A 1 -26.94 -48.29 -44.22
C MET A 1 -26.18 -47.59 -43.09
N LEU A 2 -26.75 -46.53 -42.51
CA LEU A 2 -26.24 -45.91 -41.28
C LEU A 2 -26.36 -46.90 -40.11
N PRO A 3 -25.45 -46.82 -39.13
CA PRO A 3 -25.86 -46.93 -37.75
C PRO A 3 -25.65 -45.58 -37.05
N SER A 4 -26.80 -45.03 -36.69
CA SER A 4 -27.06 -44.15 -35.56
C SER A 4 -26.11 -44.35 -34.39
N GLY A 5 -25.39 -43.30 -34.02
CA GLY A 5 -24.54 -43.30 -32.83
C GLY A 5 -24.08 -41.89 -32.49
N LYS A 6 -24.93 -41.15 -31.78
CA LYS A 6 -24.62 -39.84 -31.21
C LYS A 6 -23.43 -39.96 -30.25
N VAL A 7 -22.28 -39.38 -30.57
CA VAL A 7 -21.30 -38.97 -29.57
C VAL A 7 -20.65 -37.66 -30.03
N VAL A 8 -21.20 -36.56 -29.52
CA VAL A 8 -20.59 -35.23 -29.61
C VAL A 8 -19.51 -35.17 -28.54
N ILE A 9 -18.24 -35.09 -28.93
CA ILE A 9 -17.15 -34.74 -28.01
C ILE A 9 -16.47 -33.49 -28.57
N LEU A 10 -16.98 -32.33 -28.14
CA LEU A 10 -16.26 -31.06 -28.25
C LEU A 10 -15.19 -31.05 -27.14
N LEU A 11 -13.96 -31.40 -27.48
CA LEU A 11 -12.81 -31.15 -26.60
C LEU A 11 -12.43 -29.68 -26.68
N VAL A 12 -13.16 -28.84 -25.93
CA VAL A 12 -12.74 -27.46 -25.66
C VAL A 12 -11.65 -27.52 -24.60
N VAL A 13 -10.39 -27.56 -25.03
CA VAL A 13 -9.26 -27.30 -24.15
C VAL A 13 -9.27 -25.80 -23.88
N CYS A 14 -9.98 -25.41 -22.82
CA CYS A 14 -9.86 -24.09 -22.23
C CYS A 14 -8.46 -24.00 -21.63
N VAL A 15 -7.46 -23.63 -22.43
CA VAL A 15 -6.19 -23.15 -21.92
C VAL A 15 -6.55 -21.86 -21.20
N MET A 16 -6.75 -21.96 -19.89
CA MET A 16 -6.69 -20.84 -18.99
C MET A 16 -5.26 -20.34 -19.09
N THR A 17 -4.97 -19.52 -20.11
CA THR A 17 -3.84 -18.62 -20.05
C THR A 17 -4.19 -17.70 -18.90
N SER A 18 -3.82 -18.10 -17.68
CA SER A 18 -3.70 -17.16 -16.59
C SER A 18 -2.89 -16.02 -17.18
N PRO A 19 -3.42 -14.78 -17.25
CA PRO A 19 -2.51 -13.68 -17.25
C PRO A 19 -1.86 -13.82 -15.88
N HIS A 20 -0.71 -14.50 -15.82
CA HIS A 20 0.35 -14.07 -14.96
C HIS A 20 0.60 -12.64 -15.40
N GLN A 21 -0.23 -11.73 -14.86
CA GLN A 21 0.12 -10.36 -14.70
C GLN A 21 1.40 -10.48 -13.88
N VAL A 22 2.52 -10.44 -14.59
CA VAL A 22 3.77 -9.89 -14.09
C VAL A 22 3.39 -8.48 -13.64
N ILE A 23 2.80 -8.42 -12.45
CA ILE A 23 2.55 -7.22 -11.70
C ILE A 23 3.97 -6.75 -11.41
N SER A 24 4.45 -5.87 -12.29
CA SER A 24 5.46 -4.88 -11.94
C SER A 24 5.18 -4.50 -10.48
N LYS A 25 6.11 -4.82 -9.58
CA LYS A 25 6.04 -4.64 -8.12
C LYS A 25 5.88 -3.15 -7.76
N ARG A 26 4.82 -2.50 -8.25
CA ARG A 26 4.47 -1.14 -7.86
C ARG A 26 3.85 -1.26 -6.48
N PRO A 27 4.37 -0.54 -5.47
CA PRO A 27 3.87 -0.66 -4.13
C PRO A 27 2.42 -0.15 -4.10
N ILE A 28 1.51 -1.01 -3.61
CA ILE A 28 0.07 -0.81 -3.74
C ILE A 28 -0.42 0.01 -2.54
N CYS A 29 -0.67 1.30 -2.74
CA CYS A 29 -1.61 2.04 -1.90
C CYS A 29 -2.55 2.91 -2.74
N THR A 30 -3.69 3.25 -2.15
CA THR A 30 -4.77 4.00 -2.79
C THR A 30 -4.55 5.50 -2.66
N ARG A 31 -5.15 6.27 -3.58
CA ARG A 31 -5.22 7.74 -3.44
C ARG A 31 -5.88 8.16 -2.13
N ARG A 32 -6.85 7.39 -1.63
CA ARG A 32 -7.50 7.61 -0.33
C ARG A 32 -6.50 7.50 0.81
N GLN A 33 -5.74 6.40 0.89
CA GLN A 33 -4.68 6.22 1.89
C GLN A 33 -3.66 7.36 1.84
N LYS A 34 -3.16 7.71 0.65
CA LYS A 34 -2.26 8.85 0.47
C LYS A 34 -2.87 10.14 1.04
N ASN A 35 -4.08 10.50 0.64
CA ASN A 35 -4.73 11.74 1.09
C ASN A 35 -4.96 11.74 2.62
N THR A 36 -5.34 10.61 3.20
CA THR A 36 -5.49 10.47 4.65
C THR A 36 -4.16 10.68 5.37
N ILE A 37 -3.06 10.11 4.88
CA ILE A 37 -1.72 10.33 5.46
C ILE A 37 -1.32 11.79 5.34
N LEU A 38 -1.47 12.40 4.16
CA LEU A 38 -1.11 13.81 3.96
C LEU A 38 -1.91 14.75 4.87
N ASN A 39 -3.18 14.43 5.14
CA ASN A 39 -4.02 15.20 6.05
C ASN A 39 -3.62 14.98 7.52
N LYS A 40 -3.57 13.72 7.98
CA LYS A 40 -3.36 13.40 9.40
C LYS A 40 -1.93 13.61 9.88
N CYS A 41 -0.96 13.49 8.97
CA CYS A 41 0.45 13.65 9.26
C CYS A 41 1.02 15.00 8.83
N ASP A 42 0.20 15.93 8.31
CA ASP A 42 0.64 17.22 7.72
C ASP A 42 1.62 17.96 8.63
N TYR A 43 1.36 17.98 9.94
CA TYR A 43 2.19 18.63 10.95
C TYR A 43 3.63 18.09 11.02
N PHE A 44 3.85 16.83 10.64
CA PHE A 44 5.16 16.19 10.66
C PHE A 44 5.86 16.29 9.31
N ILE A 45 5.15 15.99 8.23
CA ILE A 45 5.75 15.75 6.91
C ILE A 45 6.05 17.02 6.10
N GLN A 46 5.71 18.21 6.59
CA GLN A 46 6.05 19.48 5.93
C GLN A 46 7.57 19.64 5.76
N GLN A 47 7.99 20.36 4.71
CA GLN A 47 9.39 20.75 4.54
C GLN A 47 9.85 21.71 5.65
N GLY A 48 11.17 21.74 5.91
CA GLY A 48 11.79 22.67 6.86
C GLY A 48 11.69 22.28 8.34
N TYR A 49 12.02 23.25 9.20
CA TYR A 49 11.99 23.17 10.65
C TYR A 49 10.72 23.83 11.24
N PRO A 50 10.31 23.48 12.47
CA PRO A 50 10.90 22.48 13.36
C PRO A 50 10.53 21.04 12.98
N ILE A 51 11.38 20.09 13.35
CA ILE A 51 11.05 18.67 13.26
C ILE A 51 10.13 18.34 14.43
N ARG A 52 8.86 18.03 14.14
CA ARG A 52 7.88 17.62 15.15
C ARG A 52 7.99 16.12 15.41
N LEU A 53 7.60 15.68 16.60
CA LEU A 53 7.54 14.25 16.94
C LEU A 53 6.19 13.66 16.55
N VAL A 54 6.19 12.41 16.10
CA VAL A 54 4.98 11.65 15.82
C VAL A 54 4.76 10.65 16.96
N SER A 55 3.65 10.78 17.68
CA SER A 55 3.26 9.75 18.65
C SER A 55 2.79 8.49 17.93
N ARG A 56 3.23 7.32 18.40
CA ARG A 56 2.81 6.01 17.87
C ARG A 56 1.30 5.80 17.95
N ASN A 57 0.62 6.43 18.91
CA ASN A 57 -0.83 6.30 19.11
C ASN A 57 -1.62 7.43 18.42
N SER A 58 -0.93 8.29 17.65
CA SER A 58 -1.58 9.39 16.95
C SER A 58 -2.46 8.92 15.79
N PRO A 59 -3.46 9.73 15.38
CA PRO A 59 -4.20 9.50 14.14
C PRO A 59 -3.33 9.40 12.89
N CYS A 60 -2.17 10.06 12.88
CA CYS A 60 -1.19 9.91 11.81
C CYS A 60 -0.68 8.47 11.72
N CYS A 61 -0.21 7.89 12.82
CA CYS A 61 0.27 6.51 12.81
C CYS A 61 -0.85 5.47 12.62
N ALA A 62 -2.07 5.75 13.07
CA ALA A 62 -3.23 4.94 12.71
C ALA A 62 -3.41 4.90 11.18
N ALA A 63 -3.34 6.04 10.50
CA ALA A 63 -3.43 6.10 9.03
C ALA A 63 -2.28 5.36 8.34
N VAL A 64 -1.04 5.50 8.82
CA VAL A 64 0.15 4.81 8.28
C VAL A 64 -0.01 3.29 8.36
N ARG A 65 -0.56 2.77 9.45
CA ARG A 65 -0.81 1.33 9.63
C ARG A 65 -1.89 0.76 8.71
N THR A 66 -2.72 1.61 8.09
CA THR A 66 -3.67 1.15 7.06
C THR A 66 -3.00 0.88 5.72
N VAL A 67 -1.76 1.32 5.51
CA VAL A 67 -0.99 1.04 4.29
C VAL A 67 -0.33 -0.35 4.42
N PRO A 68 -0.41 -1.21 3.40
CA PRO A 68 0.28 -2.50 3.40
C PRO A 68 1.77 -2.33 3.71
N ASP A 69 2.26 -3.10 4.68
CA ASP A 69 3.65 -3.07 5.19
C ASP A 69 4.13 -1.67 5.62
N ARG A 70 3.21 -0.73 5.89
CA ARG A 70 3.53 0.68 6.11
C ARG A 70 4.42 1.25 4.99
N ASN A 71 4.26 0.75 3.77
CA ASN A 71 5.12 1.09 2.65
C ASN A 71 4.92 2.55 2.23
N MET A 72 5.75 3.46 2.73
CA MET A 72 5.61 4.88 2.44
C MET A 72 6.11 5.27 1.04
N GLU A 73 6.83 4.40 0.32
CA GLU A 73 7.24 4.67 -1.07
C GLU A 73 6.05 4.76 -2.01
N CYS A 74 4.98 3.98 -1.77
CA CYS A 74 3.76 4.12 -2.57
C CYS A 74 3.10 5.49 -2.38
N VAL A 75 3.18 6.06 -1.17
CA VAL A 75 2.61 7.38 -0.85
C VAL A 75 3.41 8.45 -1.58
N ILE A 76 4.74 8.35 -1.55
CA ILE A 76 5.68 9.22 -2.26
C ILE A 76 5.40 9.17 -3.78
N PHE A 77 5.23 7.97 -4.34
CA PHE A 77 4.94 7.77 -5.76
C PHE A 77 3.62 8.44 -6.21
N LEU A 78 2.63 8.53 -5.32
CA LEU A 78 1.32 9.12 -5.62
C LEU A 78 1.24 10.64 -5.33
N LEU A 79 2.34 11.28 -4.92
CA LEU A 79 2.38 12.74 -4.72
C LEU A 79 2.29 13.49 -6.05
N THR A 80 1.48 14.54 -6.07
CA THR A 80 1.50 15.50 -7.19
C THR A 80 2.73 16.40 -7.08
N ARG A 81 3.11 17.09 -8.18
CA ARG A 81 4.22 18.07 -8.16
C ARG A 81 4.08 19.11 -7.05
N LYS A 82 2.87 19.66 -6.85
CA LYS A 82 2.57 20.60 -5.76
C LYS A 82 2.73 19.99 -4.37
N GLN A 83 2.46 18.69 -4.22
CA GLN A 83 2.64 18.00 -2.95
C GLN A 83 4.13 17.73 -2.67
N GLN A 84 4.92 17.43 -3.71
CA GLN A 84 6.37 17.23 -3.57
C GLN A 84 7.11 18.51 -3.15
N THR A 85 6.61 19.69 -3.51
CA THR A 85 7.17 20.96 -3.04
C THR A 85 6.75 21.32 -1.61
N LYS A 86 5.57 20.85 -1.15
CA LYS A 86 5.08 21.11 0.21
C LYS A 86 5.65 20.14 1.25
N TYR A 87 5.83 18.88 0.87
CA TYR A 87 6.15 17.80 1.80
C TYR A 87 7.57 17.28 1.61
N SER A 88 8.21 16.92 2.73
CA SER A 88 9.51 16.26 2.72
C SER A 88 9.33 14.77 2.46
N VAL A 89 9.94 14.30 1.36
CA VAL A 89 9.99 12.88 1.00
C VAL A 89 10.65 12.05 2.11
N GLU A 90 11.71 12.57 2.74
CA GLU A 90 12.42 11.91 3.83
C GLU A 90 11.54 11.74 5.07
N LYS A 91 10.79 12.79 5.44
CA LYS A 91 9.84 12.71 6.58
C LYS A 91 8.70 11.74 6.28
N ILE A 92 8.15 11.73 5.06
CA ILE A 92 7.14 10.73 4.67
C ILE A 92 7.71 9.32 4.80
N ARG A 93 8.93 9.07 4.30
CA ARG A 93 9.61 7.77 4.42
C ARG A 93 9.82 7.34 5.86
N ALA A 94 10.19 8.27 6.74
CA ALA A 94 10.44 7.99 8.16
C ALA A 94 9.21 7.44 8.91
N LEU A 95 7.99 7.75 8.45
CA LEU A 95 6.75 7.24 9.05
C LEU A 95 6.70 5.71 9.09
N HIS A 96 7.35 5.01 8.15
CA HIS A 96 7.42 3.54 8.14
C HIS A 96 7.95 2.99 9.47
N ARG A 97 9.07 3.56 9.97
CA ARG A 97 9.69 3.13 11.23
C ARG A 97 9.03 3.76 12.45
N LEU A 98 8.67 5.05 12.37
CA LEU A 98 8.12 5.78 13.53
C LEU A 98 6.76 5.25 13.98
N CYS A 99 5.96 4.71 13.06
CA CYS A 99 4.63 4.19 13.35
C CYS A 99 4.59 2.67 13.60
N GLU A 100 5.74 2.02 13.70
CA GLU A 100 5.83 0.63 14.12
C GLU A 100 5.37 0.49 15.58
N LEU A 101 4.57 -0.54 15.85
CA LEU A 101 4.18 -0.91 17.21
C LEU A 101 5.28 -1.82 17.80
N PRO A 102 5.52 -1.76 19.12
CA PRO A 102 6.36 -2.75 19.76
C PRO A 102 5.77 -4.15 19.51
N PRO A 103 6.62 -5.20 19.43
CA PRO A 103 6.13 -6.57 19.38
C PRO A 103 5.23 -6.82 20.60
N PRO A 104 4.18 -7.66 20.45
CA PRO A 104 3.35 -8.03 21.59
C PRO A 104 4.23 -8.66 22.66
N ASP A 105 4.10 -8.14 23.88
CA ASP A 105 4.83 -8.65 25.03
C ASP A 105 4.50 -10.14 25.17
N HIS A 106 5.51 -11.00 25.05
CA HIS A 106 5.33 -12.42 25.33
C HIS A 106 5.20 -12.51 26.84
N GLN A 107 3.97 -12.40 27.34
CA GLN A 107 3.63 -12.75 28.71
C GLN A 107 3.99 -14.22 28.89
N VAL A 108 5.23 -14.49 29.31
CA VAL A 108 5.65 -15.78 29.86
C VAL A 108 4.85 -15.93 31.15
N LYS A 109 3.76 -16.68 31.04
CA LYS A 109 2.93 -17.09 32.17
C LYS A 109 3.66 -18.10 33.03
#